data_AF-A0A3R9IRA7-F1
#
_entry.id   AF-A0A3R9IRA7-F1
#
_cell.length_a   1.000
_cell.length_b   1.000
_cell.length_c   1.000
_cell.angle_alpha   90.00
_cell.angle_beta   90.00
_cell.angle_gamma   90.00
#
_symmetry.space_group_name_H-M   'P 1'
#
loop_
_entity.id
_entity.type
_entity.pdbx_description
1 polymer ?
#
loop_
_entity_poly.entity_id
_entity_poly.type
_entity_poly.pdbx_seq_one_letter_code
_entity_poly.pdbx_strand_id
1 'polypeptide(L)'
;MKGMKYHDYIWDLGGTLLDNYETSTAAFVETLAQCGIEQEHDRVYEALKVSTAFAIEKFAPDIENFLENYKENEARELEYPVLFEGIPELLKDISDKGGRHFLVSHRNDQVLELLAKTQIADYFTEVVTASSGFKRKPDPESMIYLRDKYHITSGLVIGDRNIDVEAGKAAGLDAYLFKNVATLRQAIDM
;
A
#
# COMPACT_ATOMS: atom_id res chain seq x y z
N MET A 1 -12.09 -29.34 -10.41
CA MET A 1 -11.89 -27.91 -10.07
C MET A 1 -10.41 -27.76 -9.73
N LYS A 2 -9.67 -26.88 -10.42
CA LYS A 2 -8.30 -26.55 -10.00
C LYS A 2 -8.40 -25.86 -8.64
N GLY A 3 -7.60 -26.28 -7.66
CA GLY A 3 -7.47 -25.58 -6.38
C GLY A 3 -6.90 -24.18 -6.59
N MET A 4 -7.09 -23.27 -5.63
CA MET A 4 -6.43 -21.96 -5.65
C MET A 4 -4.91 -22.13 -5.70
N LYS A 5 -4.26 -21.25 -6.48
CA LYS A 5 -2.79 -21.23 -6.61
C LYS A 5 -2.09 -20.81 -5.31
N TYR A 6 -2.72 -19.89 -4.57
CA TYR A 6 -2.26 -19.38 -3.29
C TYR A 6 -3.38 -19.42 -2.26
N HIS A 7 -3.04 -19.60 -0.99
CA HIS A 7 -4.00 -19.53 0.11
C HIS A 7 -3.91 -18.19 0.86
N ASP A 8 -2.68 -17.68 1.04
CA ASP A 8 -2.42 -16.50 1.86
C ASP A 8 -1.94 -15.33 1.00
N TYR A 9 -2.54 -14.16 1.19
CA TYR A 9 -2.25 -12.97 0.40
C TYR A 9 -1.78 -11.85 1.31
N ILE A 10 -0.53 -11.43 1.15
CA ILE A 10 0.07 -10.34 1.94
C ILE A 10 0.11 -9.09 1.05
N TRP A 11 -0.69 -8.10 1.40
CA TRP A 11 -0.90 -6.89 0.62
C TRP A 11 -0.02 -5.75 1.13
N ASP A 12 0.45 -4.91 0.20
CA ASP A 12 0.74 -3.51 0.50
C ASP A 12 -0.56 -2.69 0.49
N LEU A 13 -0.55 -1.53 1.16
CA LEU A 13 -1.71 -0.64 1.18
C LEU A 13 -1.73 0.34 0.00
N GLY A 14 -0.71 1.18 -0.12
CA GLY A 14 -0.77 2.39 -0.94
C GLY A 14 -0.20 2.16 -2.33
N GLY A 15 -0.95 2.45 -3.38
CA GLY A 15 -0.60 2.04 -4.74
C GLY A 15 -0.99 0.60 -5.08
N THR A 16 -1.57 -0.13 -4.12
CA THR A 16 -2.01 -1.53 -4.30
C THR A 16 -3.49 -1.71 -3.99
N LEU A 17 -3.90 -1.47 -2.74
CA LEU A 17 -5.31 -1.49 -2.36
C LEU A 17 -5.93 -0.10 -2.50
N LEU A 18 -5.23 0.90 -1.97
CA LEU A 18 -5.63 2.29 -1.94
C LEU A 18 -4.99 3.03 -3.11
N ASP A 19 -5.80 3.74 -3.89
CA ASP A 19 -5.34 4.64 -4.94
C ASP A 19 -5.01 6.02 -4.34
N ASN A 20 -4.03 6.03 -3.44
CA ASN A 20 -3.73 7.22 -2.64
C ASN A 20 -2.73 8.15 -3.30
N TYR A 21 -2.00 7.70 -4.33
CA TYR A 21 -0.97 8.54 -4.92
C TYR A 21 -1.57 9.74 -5.62
N GLU A 22 -2.74 9.60 -6.25
CA GLU A 22 -3.51 10.72 -6.80
C GLU A 22 -3.87 11.73 -5.71
N THR A 23 -4.49 11.28 -4.61
CA THR A 23 -4.86 12.17 -3.49
C THR A 23 -3.66 12.82 -2.82
N SER A 24 -2.57 12.07 -2.61
CA SER A 24 -1.33 12.60 -2.02
C SER A 24 -0.66 13.61 -2.96
N THR A 25 -0.74 13.39 -4.28
CA THR A 25 -0.18 14.29 -5.28
C THR A 25 -0.97 15.58 -5.36
N ALA A 26 -2.30 15.50 -5.37
CA ALA A 26 -3.18 16.67 -5.32
C ALA A 26 -2.88 17.55 -4.10
N ALA A 27 -2.82 16.95 -2.90
CA ALA A 27 -2.48 17.68 -1.68
C ALA A 27 -1.08 18.30 -1.73
N PHE A 28 -0.08 17.59 -2.27
CA PHE A 28 1.28 18.09 -2.37
C PHE A 28 1.40 19.25 -3.37
N VAL A 29 0.73 19.16 -4.52
CA VAL A 29 0.67 20.22 -5.53
C VAL A 29 -0.06 21.44 -4.98
N GLU A 30 -1.16 21.26 -4.23
CA GLU A 30 -1.85 22.36 -3.55
C GLU A 30 -0.92 23.07 -2.56
N THR A 31 -0.19 22.31 -1.72
CA THR A 31 0.76 22.89 -0.77
C THR A 31 1.91 23.64 -1.48
N LEU A 32 2.43 23.12 -2.60
CA LEU A 32 3.41 23.83 -3.42
C LEU A 32 2.85 25.15 -3.95
N ALA A 33 1.62 25.13 -4.46
CA ALA A 33 0.95 26.31 -5.00
C ALA A 33 0.72 27.39 -3.92
N GLN A 34 0.40 26.99 -2.69
CA GLN A 34 0.31 27.89 -1.53
C GLN A 34 1.65 28.58 -1.21
N CYS A 35 2.77 27.95 -1.57
CA CYS A 35 4.13 28.51 -1.46
C CYS A 35 4.60 29.23 -2.73
N GLY A 36 3.74 29.38 -3.74
CA GLY A 36 4.09 30.03 -5.01
C GLY A 36 4.94 29.17 -5.95
N ILE A 37 4.93 27.84 -5.78
CA ILE A 37 5.65 26.89 -6.61
C ILE A 37 4.65 26.08 -7.45
N GLU A 38 4.86 26.06 -8.77
CA GLU A 38 4.11 25.20 -9.68
C GLU A 38 4.95 23.96 -10.03
N GLN A 39 4.33 22.79 -10.00
CA GLN A 39 4.93 21.54 -10.47
C GLN A 39 3.90 20.71 -11.22
N GLU A 40 4.39 19.98 -12.23
CA GLU A 40 3.61 19.01 -12.98
C GLU A 40 3.19 17.85 -12.06
N HIS A 41 1.91 17.49 -12.13
CA HIS A 41 1.29 16.42 -11.35
C HIS A 41 2.12 15.13 -11.40
N ASP A 42 2.41 14.63 -12.61
CA ASP A 42 3.12 13.36 -12.82
C ASP A 42 4.53 13.36 -12.21
N ARG A 43 5.20 14.52 -12.14
CA ARG A 43 6.54 14.60 -11.53
C ARG A 43 6.49 14.48 -10.02
N VAL A 44 5.46 15.07 -9.40
CA VAL A 44 5.22 14.97 -7.96
C VAL A 44 4.77 13.56 -7.61
N TYR A 45 3.86 12.99 -8.41
CA TYR A 45 3.38 11.61 -8.28
C TYR A 45 4.54 10.61 -8.24
N GLU A 46 5.42 10.62 -9.25
CA GLU A 46 6.57 9.72 -9.31
C GLU A 46 7.55 9.90 -8.14
N ALA A 47 7.72 11.13 -7.64
CA ALA A 47 8.56 11.36 -6.47
C ALA A 47 7.93 10.82 -5.18
N LEU A 48 6.61 10.97 -5.02
CA LEU A 48 5.87 10.43 -3.88
C LEU A 48 5.88 8.89 -3.87
N LYS A 49 5.93 8.23 -5.04
CA LYS A 49 6.15 6.77 -5.12
C LYS A 49 7.49 6.33 -4.54
N VAL A 50 8.52 7.17 -4.64
CA VAL A 50 9.81 6.93 -3.97
C VAL A 50 9.63 7.10 -2.46
N SER A 51 9.33 8.33 -2.01
CA SER A 51 8.91 8.64 -0.64
C SER A 51 8.50 10.11 -0.51
N THR A 52 7.71 10.43 0.51
CA THR A 52 7.44 11.83 0.90
C THR A 52 8.71 12.63 1.13
N ALA A 53 9.71 12.07 1.83
CA ALA A 53 10.97 12.76 2.10
C ALA A 53 11.72 13.14 0.80
N PHE A 54 11.79 12.21 -0.16
CA PHE A 54 12.38 12.45 -1.46
C PHE A 54 11.62 13.52 -2.27
N ALA A 55 10.29 13.52 -2.22
CA ALA A 55 9.48 14.55 -2.89
C ALA A 55 9.72 15.94 -2.29
N ILE A 56 9.79 16.05 -0.95
CA ILE A 56 10.08 17.32 -0.26
C ILE A 56 11.48 17.81 -0.62
N GLU A 57 12.50 16.96 -0.52
CA GLU A 57 13.88 17.32 -0.87
C GLU A 57 14.00 17.80 -2.33
N LYS A 58 13.18 17.24 -3.23
CA LYS A 58 13.19 17.58 -4.66
C LYS A 58 12.46 18.87 -5.01
N PHE A 59 11.35 19.18 -4.34
CA PHE A 59 10.42 20.24 -4.77
C PHE A 59 10.24 21.37 -3.75
N ALA A 60 10.50 21.10 -2.47
CA ALA A 60 10.30 22.05 -1.37
C ALA A 60 11.40 21.95 -0.29
N PRO A 61 12.71 21.81 -0.63
CA PRO A 61 13.76 21.56 0.35
C PRO A 61 13.93 22.71 1.36
N ASP A 62 13.67 23.95 0.93
CA ASP A 62 13.89 25.17 1.71
C ASP A 62 12.58 25.80 2.23
N ILE A 63 11.46 25.08 2.13
CA ILE A 63 10.16 25.59 2.59
C ILE A 63 9.92 25.14 4.03
N GLU A 64 9.97 26.10 4.95
CA GLU A 64 9.67 25.87 6.36
C GLU A 64 8.23 25.37 6.55
N ASN A 65 8.04 24.39 7.44
CA ASN A 65 6.74 23.76 7.75
C ASN A 65 6.00 23.12 6.56
N PHE A 66 6.67 22.88 5.42
CA PHE A 66 6.03 22.26 4.25
C PHE A 66 5.42 20.90 4.58
N LEU A 67 6.14 20.05 5.31
CA LEU A 67 5.66 18.72 5.69
C LEU A 67 4.38 18.80 6.52
N GLU A 68 4.28 19.76 7.44
CA GLU A 68 3.10 19.95 8.30
C GLU A 68 1.90 20.39 7.45
N ASN A 69 2.06 21.44 6.64
CA ASN A 69 1.00 21.93 5.75
C ASN A 69 0.53 20.87 4.74
N TYR A 70 1.46 20.11 4.16
CA TYR A 70 1.14 19.00 3.27
C TYR A 70 0.36 17.91 4.01
N LYS A 71 0.72 17.58 5.25
CA LYS A 71 0.00 16.57 6.04
C LYS A 71 -1.40 17.02 6.42
N GLU A 72 -1.64 18.30 6.65
CA GLU A 72 -2.97 18.85 6.86
C GLU A 72 -3.84 18.75 5.60
N ASN A 73 -3.31 19.12 4.43
CA ASN A 73 -4.02 18.99 3.17
C ASN A 73 -4.29 17.51 2.81
N GLU A 74 -3.29 16.64 2.99
CA GLU A 74 -3.42 15.20 2.74
C GLU A 74 -4.45 14.55 3.67
N ALA A 75 -4.51 14.96 4.94
CA ALA A 75 -5.51 14.44 5.88
C ALA A 75 -6.95 14.73 5.44
N ARG A 76 -7.19 15.88 4.79
CA ARG A 76 -8.50 16.24 4.22
C ARG A 76 -8.88 15.30 3.08
N GLU A 77 -7.95 14.98 2.19
CA GLU A 77 -8.19 14.04 1.09
C GLU A 77 -8.38 12.59 1.61
N LEU A 78 -7.63 12.20 2.66
CA LEU A 78 -7.79 10.89 3.33
C LEU A 78 -9.07 10.80 4.18
N GLU A 79 -9.90 11.84 4.21
CA GLU A 79 -11.27 11.74 4.73
C GLU A 79 -12.11 10.79 3.87
N TYR A 80 -11.86 10.75 2.56
CA TYR A 80 -12.57 9.94 1.56
C TYR A 80 -11.62 9.03 0.79
N PRO A 81 -11.02 8.01 1.45
CA PRO A 81 -10.06 7.11 0.82
C PRO A 81 -10.69 6.33 -0.35
N VAL A 82 -10.00 6.30 -1.48
CA VAL A 82 -10.44 5.60 -2.70
C VAL A 82 -9.63 4.31 -2.88
N LEU A 83 -10.32 3.18 -3.01
CA LEU A 83 -9.70 1.91 -3.40
C LEU A 83 -9.54 1.84 -4.91
N PHE A 84 -8.54 1.09 -5.37
CA PHE A 84 -8.50 0.70 -6.79
C PHE A 84 -9.77 -0.06 -7.17
N GLU A 85 -10.25 0.18 -8.39
CA GLU A 85 -11.44 -0.47 -8.93
C GLU A 85 -11.29 -2.00 -8.90
N GLY A 86 -12.30 -2.69 -8.34
CA GLY A 86 -12.33 -4.15 -8.26
C GLY A 86 -11.65 -4.76 -7.02
N ILE A 87 -11.04 -3.95 -6.14
CA ILE A 87 -10.40 -4.45 -4.91
C ILE A 87 -11.41 -5.11 -3.95
N PRO A 88 -12.56 -4.49 -3.60
CA PRO A 88 -13.53 -5.13 -2.71
C PRO A 88 -14.00 -6.50 -3.23
N GLU A 89 -14.28 -6.59 -4.53
CA GLU A 89 -14.71 -7.83 -5.18
C GLU A 89 -13.59 -8.87 -5.19
N LEU A 90 -12.34 -8.46 -5.40
CA LEU A 90 -11.19 -9.36 -5.38
C LEU A 90 -10.95 -9.95 -3.98
N LEU A 91 -10.98 -9.11 -2.94
CA LEU A 91 -10.85 -9.57 -1.55
C LEU A 91 -11.96 -10.56 -1.20
N LYS A 92 -13.19 -10.24 -1.60
CA LYS A 92 -14.34 -11.13 -1.42
C LYS A 92 -14.15 -12.47 -2.15
N ASP A 93 -13.80 -12.45 -3.42
CA ASP A 93 -13.66 -13.68 -4.23
C ASP A 93 -12.56 -14.60 -3.70
N ILE A 94 -11.47 -14.03 -3.16
CA ILE A 94 -10.39 -14.79 -2.52
C ILE A 94 -10.89 -15.41 -1.21
N SER A 95 -11.58 -14.62 -0.38
CA SER A 95 -12.14 -15.08 0.90
C SER A 95 -13.20 -16.17 0.72
N ASP A 96 -14.09 -16.04 -0.28
CA ASP A 96 -15.14 -17.04 -0.60
C ASP A 96 -14.54 -18.40 -0.99
N LYS A 97 -13.30 -18.42 -1.47
CA LYS A 97 -12.56 -19.65 -1.79
C LYS A 97 -11.69 -20.14 -0.62
N GLY A 98 -11.75 -19.48 0.53
CA GLY A 98 -11.04 -19.82 1.76
C GLY A 98 -9.68 -19.15 1.94
N GLY A 99 -9.30 -18.21 1.07
CA GLY A 99 -8.04 -17.48 1.21
C GLY A 99 -8.03 -16.51 2.39
N ARG A 100 -6.84 -16.20 2.91
CA ARG A 100 -6.64 -15.22 4.00
C ARG A 100 -5.90 -13.99 3.50
N HIS A 101 -6.23 -12.83 4.07
CA HIS A 101 -5.58 -11.57 3.76
C HIS A 101 -4.76 -11.07 4.95
N PHE A 102 -3.58 -10.55 4.65
CA PHE A 102 -2.70 -9.86 5.58
C PHE A 102 -2.28 -8.53 4.95
N LEU A 103 -2.00 -7.52 5.77
CA LEU A 103 -1.52 -6.22 5.27
C LEU A 103 -0.18 -5.89 5.93
N VAL A 104 0.78 -5.38 5.16
CA VAL A 104 2.05 -4.84 5.67
C VAL A 104 2.23 -3.41 5.15
N SER A 105 2.17 -2.44 6.06
CA SER A 105 2.31 -1.01 5.74
C SER A 105 3.39 -0.34 6.58
N HIS A 106 4.09 0.63 5.98
CA HIS A 106 5.02 1.51 6.69
C HIS A 106 4.34 2.71 7.36
N ARG A 107 3.02 2.84 7.23
CA ARG A 107 2.24 3.88 7.92
C ARG A 107 1.95 3.44 9.36
N ASN A 108 1.67 4.41 10.23
CA ASN A 108 1.23 4.16 11.61
C ASN A 108 -0.20 3.58 11.64
N ASP A 109 -0.81 3.50 12.82
CA ASP A 109 -2.13 2.87 13.01
C ASP A 109 -3.30 3.61 12.33
N GLN A 110 -3.07 4.78 11.71
CA GLN A 110 -4.02 5.41 10.79
C GLN A 110 -4.47 4.45 9.67
N VAL A 111 -3.64 3.44 9.34
CA VAL A 111 -4.01 2.35 8.42
C VAL A 111 -5.35 1.71 8.81
N LEU A 112 -5.59 1.48 10.10
CA LEU A 112 -6.81 0.82 10.57
C LEU A 112 -8.06 1.67 10.28
N GLU A 113 -7.96 2.99 10.44
CA GLU A 113 -9.02 3.93 10.10
C GLU A 113 -9.31 3.96 8.59
N LEU A 114 -8.26 3.92 7.76
CA LEU A 114 -8.40 3.86 6.31
C LEU A 114 -9.12 2.59 5.86
N LEU A 115 -8.76 1.43 6.42
CA LEU A 115 -9.42 0.16 6.12
C LEU A 115 -10.88 0.14 6.58
N ALA A 116 -11.20 0.79 7.71
CA ALA A 116 -12.56 0.91 8.20
C ALA A 116 -13.42 1.82 7.31
N LYS A 117 -12.91 2.99 6.93
CA LYS A 117 -13.58 3.93 6.00
C LYS A 117 -13.86 3.31 4.64
N THR A 118 -12.95 2.46 4.15
CA THR A 118 -13.09 1.74 2.88
C THR A 118 -13.85 0.42 3.01
N GLN A 119 -14.33 0.05 4.21
CA GLN A 119 -15.12 -1.15 4.48
C GLN A 119 -14.44 -2.47 4.08
N ILE A 120 -13.11 -2.52 4.11
CA ILE A 120 -12.33 -3.75 3.83
C ILE A 120 -11.59 -4.29 5.04
N ALA A 121 -11.69 -3.63 6.20
CA ALA A 121 -11.00 -4.06 7.43
C ALA A 121 -11.28 -5.53 7.79
N ASP A 122 -12.53 -5.98 7.65
CA ASP A 122 -12.97 -7.32 8.04
C ASP A 122 -12.38 -8.46 7.19
N TYR A 123 -11.76 -8.15 6.04
CA TYR A 123 -11.06 -9.16 5.25
C TYR A 123 -9.70 -9.56 5.85
N PHE A 124 -9.08 -8.70 6.66
CA PHE A 124 -7.71 -8.88 7.11
C PHE A 124 -7.62 -9.71 8.38
N THR A 125 -6.87 -10.81 8.30
CA THR A 125 -6.53 -11.65 9.46
C THR A 125 -5.57 -10.93 10.40
N GLU A 126 -4.60 -10.19 9.86
CA GLU A 126 -3.74 -9.29 10.62
C GLU A 126 -3.26 -8.12 9.75
N VAL A 127 -3.13 -6.95 10.39
CA VAL A 127 -2.59 -5.74 9.79
C VAL A 127 -1.32 -5.36 10.55
N VAL A 128 -0.19 -5.39 9.86
CA VAL A 128 1.11 -4.95 10.36
C VAL A 128 1.32 -3.49 9.96
N THR A 129 1.52 -2.64 10.95
CA THR A 129 1.77 -1.20 10.81
C THR A 129 3.19 -0.87 11.28
N ALA A 130 3.59 0.40 11.15
CA ALA A 130 4.84 0.89 11.71
C ALA A 130 4.90 0.71 13.24
N SER A 131 3.76 0.72 13.93
CA SER A 131 3.67 0.51 15.39
C SER A 131 4.11 -0.89 15.81
N SER A 132 4.11 -1.87 14.91
CA SER A 132 4.60 -3.23 15.17
C SER A 132 6.12 -3.30 15.37
N GLY A 133 6.87 -2.26 15.01
CA GLY A 133 8.31 -2.16 15.29
C GLY A 133 9.24 -2.97 14.36
N PHE A 134 8.71 -3.57 13.31
CA PHE A 134 9.52 -4.27 12.30
C PHE A 134 10.26 -3.29 11.39
N LYS A 135 11.36 -3.76 10.82
CA LYS A 135 12.10 -3.06 9.77
C LYS A 135 11.24 -2.88 8.52
N ARG A 136 11.54 -1.79 7.81
CA ARG A 136 10.87 -1.45 6.55
C ARG A 136 11.34 -2.36 5.42
N LYS A 137 10.42 -2.68 4.50
CA LYS A 137 10.72 -3.32 3.20
C LYS A 137 11.82 -2.52 2.48
N PRO A 138 12.82 -3.18 1.86
CA PRO A 138 12.83 -4.59 1.42
C PRO A 138 13.28 -5.61 2.49
N ASP A 139 13.52 -5.20 3.74
CA ASP A 139 13.80 -6.17 4.81
C ASP A 139 12.58 -7.10 5.01
N PRO A 140 12.77 -8.44 5.01
CA PRO A 140 11.67 -9.40 5.05
C PRO A 140 11.09 -9.64 6.44
N GLU A 141 11.59 -8.99 7.49
CA GLU A 141 11.26 -9.27 8.90
C GLU A 141 9.75 -9.40 9.18
N SER A 142 8.96 -8.43 8.72
CA SER A 142 7.49 -8.44 8.91
C SER A 142 6.80 -9.59 8.17
N MET A 143 7.28 -9.95 6.97
CA MET A 143 6.71 -11.04 6.17
C MET A 143 7.12 -12.41 6.71
N ILE A 144 8.34 -12.56 7.23
CA ILE A 144 8.80 -13.75 7.95
C ILE A 144 7.96 -13.96 9.21
N TYR A 145 7.72 -12.88 9.97
CA TYR A 145 6.84 -12.93 11.13
C TYR A 145 5.44 -13.45 10.77
N LEU A 146 4.80 -12.90 9.73
CA LEU A 146 3.47 -13.37 9.30
C LEU A 146 3.52 -14.83 8.83
N ARG A 147 4.53 -15.20 8.04
CA ARG A 147 4.72 -16.57 7.55
C ARG A 147 4.82 -17.57 8.70
N ASP A 148 5.65 -17.26 9.69
CA ASP A 148 5.92 -18.17 10.80
C ASP A 148 4.74 -18.23 11.78
N LYS A 149 4.11 -17.08 12.09
CA LYS A 149 2.94 -17.00 12.97
C LYS A 149 1.71 -17.71 12.42
N TYR A 150 1.46 -17.59 11.11
CA TYR A 150 0.27 -18.12 10.46
C TYR A 150 0.51 -19.40 9.65
N HIS A 151 1.72 -19.97 9.76
CA HIS A 151 2.16 -21.17 9.06
C HIS A 151 1.88 -21.10 7.55
N ILE A 152 2.22 -19.96 6.93
CA ILE A 152 1.98 -19.70 5.52
C ILE A 152 2.89 -20.63 4.70
N THR A 153 2.28 -21.53 3.93
CA THR A 153 2.97 -22.49 3.04
C THR A 153 2.71 -22.19 1.56
N SER A 154 1.68 -21.42 1.26
CA SER A 154 1.26 -21.03 -0.08
C SER A 154 0.84 -19.56 -0.07
N GLY A 155 1.84 -18.68 -0.05
CA GLY A 155 1.66 -17.24 0.11
C GLY A 155 2.08 -16.44 -1.11
N LEU A 156 1.32 -15.37 -1.40
CA LEU A 156 1.63 -14.37 -2.43
C LEU A 156 1.73 -12.98 -1.79
N VAL A 157 2.87 -12.33 -1.96
CA VAL A 157 3.08 -10.93 -1.60
C VAL A 157 2.71 -10.04 -2.79
N ILE A 158 1.90 -9.01 -2.56
CA ILE A 158 1.37 -8.13 -3.61
C ILE A 158 1.67 -6.69 -3.22
N GLY A 159 2.43 -5.98 -4.05
CA GLY A 159 2.75 -4.57 -3.86
C GLY A 159 3.16 -3.90 -5.17
N ASP A 160 3.11 -2.58 -5.26
CA ASP A 160 3.38 -1.83 -6.49
C ASP A 160 4.85 -1.43 -6.66
N ARG A 161 5.70 -1.75 -5.68
CA ARG A 161 7.12 -1.38 -5.69
C ARG A 161 8.02 -2.61 -5.62
N ASN A 162 9.23 -2.47 -6.15
CA ASN A 162 10.26 -3.53 -6.11
C ASN A 162 10.61 -3.95 -4.67
N ILE A 163 10.53 -3.03 -3.71
CA ILE A 163 10.79 -3.36 -2.30
C ILE A 163 9.81 -4.38 -1.73
N ASP A 164 8.57 -4.43 -2.24
CA ASP A 164 7.57 -5.42 -1.84
C ASP A 164 7.93 -6.80 -2.39
N VAL A 165 8.33 -6.82 -3.66
CA VAL A 165 8.76 -8.05 -4.35
C VAL A 165 10.04 -8.62 -3.73
N GLU A 166 11.00 -7.76 -3.40
CA GLU A 166 12.25 -8.13 -2.75
C GLU A 166 11.99 -8.71 -1.34
N ALA A 167 11.18 -8.03 -0.52
CA ALA A 167 10.82 -8.50 0.81
C ALA A 167 10.09 -9.86 0.75
N GLY A 168 9.14 -10.02 -0.18
CA GLY A 168 8.39 -11.27 -0.32
C GLY A 168 9.27 -12.45 -0.71
N LYS A 169 10.14 -12.25 -1.72
CA LYS A 169 11.11 -13.27 -2.13
C LYS A 169 12.10 -13.61 -1.03
N ALA A 170 12.60 -12.61 -0.30
CA ALA A 170 13.52 -12.81 0.82
C ALA A 170 12.85 -13.53 2.01
N ALA A 171 11.53 -13.41 2.16
CA ALA A 171 10.73 -14.20 3.08
C ALA A 171 10.39 -15.62 2.58
N GLY A 172 10.86 -16.01 1.38
CA GLY A 172 10.58 -17.32 0.78
C GLY A 172 9.15 -17.48 0.26
N LEU A 173 8.49 -16.37 -0.08
CA LEU A 173 7.14 -16.33 -0.64
C LEU A 173 7.19 -15.93 -2.12
N ASP A 174 6.15 -16.32 -2.87
CA ASP A 174 5.95 -15.76 -4.20
C ASP A 174 5.56 -14.29 -4.08
N ALA A 175 5.89 -13.50 -5.11
CA ALA A 175 5.60 -12.08 -5.11
C ALA A 175 5.14 -11.58 -6.48
N TYR A 176 4.21 -10.62 -6.47
CA TYR A 176 3.61 -10.01 -7.64
C TYR A 176 3.74 -8.49 -7.57
N LEU A 177 4.30 -7.91 -8.63
CA LEU A 177 4.36 -6.46 -8.81
C LEU A 177 3.01 -5.98 -9.35
N PHE A 178 2.23 -5.33 -8.49
CA PHE A 178 0.88 -4.85 -8.79
C PHE A 178 0.89 -3.77 -9.88
N LYS A 179 -0.09 -3.83 -10.76
CA LYS A 179 -0.34 -2.83 -11.81
C LYS A 179 -1.81 -2.43 -11.85
N ASN A 180 -2.69 -3.41 -11.82
CA ASN A 180 -4.13 -3.26 -11.66
C ASN A 180 -4.75 -4.62 -11.29
N VAL A 181 -6.02 -4.58 -10.91
CA VAL A 181 -6.81 -5.77 -10.50
C VAL A 181 -6.96 -6.77 -11.64
N ALA A 182 -7.12 -6.33 -12.90
CA ALA A 182 -7.34 -7.23 -14.03
C ALA A 182 -6.13 -8.14 -14.30
N THR A 183 -4.91 -7.58 -14.29
CA THR A 183 -3.68 -8.38 -14.48
C THR A 183 -3.37 -9.26 -13.27
N LEU A 184 -3.74 -8.84 -12.06
CA LEU A 184 -3.58 -9.65 -10.87
C LEU A 184 -4.50 -10.88 -10.92
N ARG A 185 -5.78 -10.68 -11.25
CA ARG A 185 -6.77 -11.77 -11.43
C ARG A 185 -6.25 -12.84 -12.40
N GLN A 186 -5.75 -12.42 -13.57
CA GLN A 186 -5.12 -13.33 -14.54
C GLN A 186 -3.92 -14.10 -13.95
N ALA A 187 -3.07 -13.45 -13.14
CA ALA A 187 -1.87 -14.07 -12.58
C ALA A 187 -2.16 -15.11 -11.48
N ILE A 188 -3.33 -15.03 -10.85
CA ILE A 188 -3.81 -15.94 -9.81
C ILE A 188 -4.90 -16.90 -10.30
N ASP A 189 -5.10 -16.99 -11.62
CA ASP A 189 -6.10 -17.84 -12.28
C ASP A 189 -7.55 -17.57 -11.83
N MET A 190 -7.93 -16.28 -11.73
CA MET A 190 -9.26 -15.79 -11.34
C MET A 190 -9.91 -14.87 -12.37
#